data_AF-A0A351K0H0-F1
#
_entry.id   AF-A0A351K0H0-F1
#
_cell.length_a   1.000
_cell.length_b   1.000
_cell.length_c   1.000
_cell.angle_alpha   90.00
_cell.angle_beta   90.00
_cell.angle_gamma   90.00
#
_symmetry.space_group_name_H-M   'P 1'
#
loop_
_entity.id
_entity.type
_entity.pdbx_description
1 polymer ?
#
loop_
_entity_poly.entity_id
_entity_poly.type
_entity_poly.pdbx_seq_one_letter_code
_entity_poly.pdbx_strand_id
1 'polypeptide(L)'
;EIFVEPGRAVVGEAGILATTVIAKARRNGQDWIYLDVGVFNGLMESIGGFRYSMVADRDGPLRKWVVAGPSCDSFDVISNEVDFPELQIGDKVYISSAGAYTTAYASRFNGFPIPETYFV
;
A
#
# COMPACT_ATOMS: atom_id res chain seq x y z
N GLU A 1 36.85 -12.31 12.82
CA GLU A 1 36.01 -11.12 12.61
C GLU A 1 34.66 -11.56 12.10
N ILE A 2 33.58 -10.83 12.40
CA ILE A 2 32.21 -11.17 11.98
C ILE A 2 31.66 -9.95 11.21
N PHE A 3 31.07 -10.21 10.04
CA PHE A 3 30.41 -9.22 9.21
C PHE A 3 28.92 -9.56 9.08
N VAL A 4 28.08 -8.52 8.97
CA VAL A 4 26.62 -8.62 8.73
C VAL A 4 26.17 -7.54 7.76
N GLU A 5 25.10 -7.82 7.00
CA GLU A 5 24.56 -6.92 5.96
C GLU A 5 23.06 -6.64 6.20
N PRO A 6 22.69 -5.92 7.28
CA PRO A 6 21.29 -5.72 7.62
C PRO A 6 20.63 -4.66 6.70
N GLY A 7 19.66 -5.10 5.90
CA GLY A 7 18.81 -4.23 5.07
C GLY A 7 17.53 -3.81 5.80
N ARG A 8 16.44 -4.56 5.59
CA ARG A 8 15.11 -4.30 6.19
C ARG A 8 15.16 -4.06 7.71
N ALA A 9 16.01 -4.80 8.43
CA ALA A 9 16.12 -4.67 9.88
C ALA A 9 16.51 -3.26 10.34
N VAL A 10 17.19 -2.48 9.49
CA VAL A 10 17.58 -1.10 9.79
C VAL A 10 16.52 -0.10 9.32
N VAL A 11 16.00 -0.27 8.10
CA VAL A 11 15.20 0.77 7.44
C VAL A 11 13.71 0.46 7.30
N GLY A 12 13.27 -0.78 7.55
CA GLY A 12 11.89 -1.21 7.33
C GLY A 12 10.87 -0.37 8.09
N GLU A 13 11.07 -0.23 9.40
CA GLU A 13 10.19 0.54 10.30
C GLU A 13 10.44 2.06 10.26
N ALA A 14 11.48 2.51 9.55
CA ALA A 14 11.83 3.93 9.48
C ALA A 14 10.96 4.74 8.51
N GLY A 15 10.12 4.07 7.71
CA GLY A 15 9.28 4.70 6.70
C GLY A 15 7.80 4.37 6.86
N ILE A 16 6.96 5.39 6.70
CA ILE A 16 5.51 5.27 6.55
C ILE A 16 5.16 5.74 5.15
N LEU A 17 4.36 4.98 4.42
CA LEU A 17 3.82 5.38 3.13
C LEU A 17 2.41 5.93 3.30
N ALA A 18 2.21 7.21 2.97
CA ALA A 18 0.90 7.83 2.94
C ALA A 18 0.31 7.78 1.52
N THR A 19 -0.93 7.33 1.40
CA THR A 19 -1.63 7.15 0.13
C THR A 19 -3.07 7.62 0.24
N THR A 20 -3.72 7.89 -0.89
CA THR A 20 -5.08 8.41 -0.97
C THR A 20 -6.01 7.39 -1.63
N VAL A 21 -7.23 7.27 -1.12
CA VAL A 21 -8.30 6.54 -1.80
C VAL A 21 -8.73 7.31 -3.04
N ILE A 22 -8.58 6.72 -4.22
CA ILE A 22 -8.93 7.36 -5.51
C ILE A 22 -10.21 6.82 -6.12
N ALA A 23 -10.61 5.59 -5.78
CA ALA A 23 -11.86 5.00 -6.25
C ALA A 23 -12.36 3.90 -5.30
N LYS A 24 -13.63 3.54 -5.49
CA LYS A 24 -14.30 2.46 -4.77
C LYS A 24 -15.18 1.69 -5.73
N ALA A 25 -15.33 0.39 -5.50
CA ALA A 25 -16.23 -0.46 -6.26
C ALA A 25 -16.82 -1.58 -5.40
N ARG A 26 -17.93 -2.15 -5.84
CA ARG A 26 -18.44 -3.42 -5.31
C ARG A 26 -18.46 -4.45 -6.43
N ARG A 27 -17.70 -5.53 -6.27
CA ARG A 27 -17.50 -6.57 -7.30
C ARG A 27 -17.78 -7.92 -6.70
N ASN A 28 -18.72 -8.68 -7.28
CA ASN A 28 -19.08 -10.03 -6.81
C ASN A 28 -19.38 -10.10 -5.29
N GLY A 29 -20.00 -9.06 -4.75
CA GLY A 29 -20.32 -8.96 -3.32
C GLY A 29 -19.17 -8.53 -2.40
N GLN A 30 -17.96 -8.31 -2.94
CA GLN A 30 -16.82 -7.77 -2.21
C GLN A 30 -16.73 -6.25 -2.38
N ASP A 31 -16.34 -5.55 -1.33
CA ASP A 31 -16.06 -4.12 -1.36
C ASP A 31 -14.59 -3.88 -1.67
N TRP A 32 -14.32 -2.99 -2.62
CA TRP A 32 -12.98 -2.67 -3.14
C TRP A 32 -12.67 -1.19 -2.90
N ILE A 33 -11.44 -0.93 -2.47
CA ILE A 33 -10.84 0.41 -2.52
C ILE A 33 -9.62 0.39 -3.45
N TYR A 34 -9.45 1.51 -4.13
CA TYR A 34 -8.30 1.75 -5.01
C TYR A 34 -7.50 2.90 -4.44
N LEU A 35 -6.20 2.70 -4.29
CA LEU A 35 -5.25 3.66 -3.76
C LEU A 35 -4.44 4.29 -4.91
N ASP A 36 -3.89 5.49 -4.69
CA ASP A 36 -2.92 6.11 -5.61
C ASP A 36 -1.52 5.46 -5.58
N VAL A 37 -1.34 4.46 -4.71
CA VAL A 37 -0.21 3.53 -4.71
C VAL A 37 -0.70 2.10 -4.92
N GLY A 38 0.11 1.31 -5.60
CA GLY A 38 -0.13 -0.07 -5.95
C GLY A 38 1.14 -0.90 -5.86
N VAL A 39 1.02 -2.13 -6.34
CA VAL A 39 2.11 -3.09 -6.48
C VAL A 39 3.23 -2.51 -7.34
N PHE A 40 2.88 -1.90 -8.47
CA PHE A 40 3.87 -1.50 -9.47
C PHE A 40 4.62 -0.21 -9.16
N ASN A 41 4.00 0.73 -8.43
CA ASN A 41 4.62 2.02 -8.10
C ASN A 41 5.05 2.15 -6.64
N GLY A 42 4.91 1.12 -5.79
CA GLY A 42 5.46 1.20 -4.44
C GLY A 42 5.35 -0.03 -3.53
N LEU A 43 4.52 -1.03 -3.85
CA LEU A 43 4.22 -2.14 -2.93
C LEU A 43 4.48 -3.52 -3.52
N MET A 44 5.49 -3.63 -4.40
CA MET A 44 5.81 -4.85 -5.18
C MET A 44 5.88 -6.13 -4.32
N GLU A 45 6.37 -6.03 -3.09
CA GLU A 45 6.51 -7.18 -2.20
C GLU A 45 5.19 -7.84 -1.77
N SER A 46 4.04 -7.18 -1.96
CA SER A 46 2.75 -7.82 -1.71
C SER A 46 2.51 -9.02 -2.62
N ILE A 47 3.07 -9.02 -3.84
CA ILE A 47 3.09 -10.21 -4.72
C ILE A 47 3.83 -11.37 -4.06
N GLY A 48 4.93 -11.05 -3.35
CA GLY A 48 5.73 -12.03 -2.60
C GLY A 48 5.10 -12.49 -1.28
N GLY A 49 3.87 -12.04 -0.97
CA GLY A 49 3.15 -12.38 0.25
C GLY A 49 3.49 -11.50 1.45
N PHE A 50 4.27 -10.43 1.28
CA PHE A 50 4.51 -9.48 2.35
C PHE A 50 3.21 -8.77 2.72
N ARG A 51 2.84 -8.81 4.01
CA ARG A 51 1.61 -8.21 4.50
C ARG A 51 1.90 -6.86 5.12
N TYR A 52 1.48 -5.82 4.43
CA TYR A 52 1.57 -4.46 4.93
C TYR A 52 0.49 -4.17 5.97
N SER A 53 0.87 -3.54 7.09
CA SER A 53 -0.09 -3.00 8.05
C SER A 53 -0.59 -1.65 7.54
N MET A 54 -1.91 -1.49 7.44
CA MET A 54 -2.55 -0.29 6.91
C MET A 54 -3.55 0.26 7.91
N VAL A 55 -3.55 1.57 8.09
CA VAL A 55 -4.50 2.29 8.95
C VAL A 55 -5.07 3.47 8.18
N ALA A 56 -6.35 3.79 8.42
CA ALA A 56 -7.00 4.95 7.84
C ALA A 56 -7.38 5.94 8.94
N ASP A 57 -7.37 7.23 8.63
CA ASP A 57 -7.78 8.29 9.57
C ASP A 57 -9.31 8.46 9.58
N ARG A 58 -10.00 7.38 9.95
CA ARG A 58 -11.45 7.30 10.04
C ARG A 58 -11.84 6.41 11.21
N ASP A 59 -12.94 6.75 11.85
CA ASP A 59 -13.59 5.93 12.88
C ASP A 59 -14.82 5.21 12.32
N GLY A 60 -15.17 4.09 12.93
CA GLY A 60 -16.41 3.38 12.63
C GLY A 60 -16.28 1.86 12.70
N PRO A 61 -17.39 1.14 12.47
CA PRO A 61 -17.36 -0.31 12.40
C PRO A 61 -16.50 -0.77 11.24
N LEU A 62 -15.58 -1.70 11.53
CA LEU A 62 -14.71 -2.28 10.51
C LEU A 62 -15.48 -3.23 9.60
N ARG A 63 -15.10 -3.23 8.33
CA ARG A 63 -15.50 -4.24 7.35
C ARG A 63 -14.32 -4.60 6.47
N LYS A 64 -14.42 -5.78 5.85
CA LYS A 64 -13.39 -6.27 4.95
C LYS A 64 -13.43 -5.55 3.60
N TRP A 65 -12.24 -5.17 3.14
CA TRP A 65 -12.00 -4.58 1.82
C TRP A 65 -10.92 -5.34 1.07
N VAL A 66 -11.09 -5.40 -0.24
CA VAL A 66 -9.97 -5.63 -1.17
C VAL A 66 -9.31 -4.29 -1.46
N VAL A 67 -7.98 -4.23 -1.32
CA VAL A 67 -7.17 -3.04 -1.53
C VAL A 67 -6.33 -3.25 -2.78
N ALA A 68 -6.57 -2.41 -3.78
CA ALA A 68 -5.89 -2.44 -5.06
C ALA A 68 -5.19 -1.10 -5.35
N GLY A 69 -4.22 -1.15 -6.26
CA GLY A 69 -3.54 0.04 -6.77
C GLY A 69 -4.24 0.68 -7.97
N PRO A 70 -3.60 1.68 -8.58
CA PRO A 70 -4.20 2.49 -9.64
C PRO A 70 -4.08 1.88 -11.04
N SER A 71 -3.27 0.84 -11.23
CA SER A 71 -3.06 0.20 -12.53
C SER A 71 -4.30 -0.53 -13.03
N CYS A 72 -4.40 -0.67 -14.35
CA CYS A 72 -5.41 -1.50 -15.00
C CYS A 72 -5.09 -3.01 -14.94
N ASP A 73 -3.90 -3.39 -14.48
CA ASP A 73 -3.48 -4.78 -14.41
C ASP A 73 -4.11 -5.49 -13.20
N SER A 74 -4.63 -6.70 -13.42
CA SER A 74 -5.24 -7.52 -12.37
C SER A 74 -4.27 -7.91 -11.24
N PHE A 75 -2.96 -7.85 -11.47
CA PHE A 75 -1.95 -8.08 -10.44
C PHE A 75 -1.76 -6.87 -9.51
N ASP A 76 -2.37 -5.72 -9.79
CA ASP A 76 -2.32 -4.55 -8.91
C ASP A 76 -3.25 -4.67 -7.70
N VAL A 77 -3.21 -5.81 -7.02
CA VAL A 77 -3.96 -6.09 -5.80
C VAL A 77 -2.95 -6.24 -4.66
N ILE A 78 -3.04 -5.34 -3.69
CA ILE A 78 -2.11 -5.27 -2.55
C ILE A 78 -2.54 -6.25 -1.46
N SER A 79 -3.83 -6.31 -1.16
CA SER A 79 -4.38 -7.22 -0.16
C SER A 79 -5.85 -7.51 -0.43
N ASN A 80 -6.30 -8.74 -0.15
CA ASN A 80 -7.69 -9.17 -0.32
C ASN A 80 -8.53 -9.02 0.96
N GLU A 81 -7.89 -8.78 2.11
CA GLU A 81 -8.54 -8.77 3.41
C GLU A 81 -7.90 -7.70 4.30
N VAL A 82 -8.32 -6.45 4.11
CA VAL A 82 -7.99 -5.35 5.02
C VAL A 82 -9.25 -4.86 5.70
N ASP A 83 -9.21 -4.78 7.03
CA ASP A 83 -10.31 -4.26 7.82
C ASP A 83 -10.20 -2.74 7.93
N PHE A 84 -11.15 -2.03 7.32
CA PHE A 84 -11.28 -0.58 7.44
C PHE A 84 -12.70 -0.18 7.80
N PRO A 85 -12.88 0.98 8.44
CA PRO A 85 -14.19 1.63 8.46
C PRO A 85 -14.62 2.03 7.04
N GLU A 86 -15.78 2.66 6.91
CA GLU A 86 -16.22 3.25 5.64
C GLU A 86 -15.28 4.38 5.21
N LEU A 87 -14.47 4.15 4.18
CA LEU A 87 -13.60 5.18 3.58
C LEU A 87 -14.29 5.91 2.44
N GLN A 88 -13.95 7.18 2.25
CA GLN A 88 -14.39 8.01 1.14
C GLN A 88 -13.23 8.24 0.14
N ILE A 89 -13.57 8.56 -1.11
CA ILE A 89 -12.57 9.04 -2.06
C ILE A 89 -11.96 10.34 -1.49
N GLY A 90 -10.64 10.42 -1.49
CA GLY A 90 -9.87 11.51 -0.89
C GLY A 90 -9.35 11.21 0.52
N ASP A 91 -9.84 10.16 1.19
CA ASP A 91 -9.33 9.77 2.51
C ASP A 91 -7.89 9.25 2.42
N LYS A 92 -7.15 9.46 3.51
CA LYS A 92 -5.78 8.98 3.65
C LYS A 92 -5.72 7.60 4.28
N VAL A 93 -4.84 6.77 3.74
CA VAL A 93 -4.41 5.49 4.30
C VAL A 93 -2.90 5.57 4.52
N TYR A 94 -2.45 5.11 5.67
CA TYR A 94 -1.06 5.07 6.08
C TYR A 94 -0.61 3.63 6.19
N ILE A 95 0.51 3.32 5.54
CA ILE A 95 1.09 1.99 5.48
C ILE A 95 2.38 1.99 6.29
N SER A 96 2.42 1.17 7.33
CA SER A 96 3.60 1.02 8.20
C SER A 96 4.64 0.09 7.57
N SER A 97 5.85 0.06 8.15
CA SER A 97 6.95 -0.82 7.72
C SER A 97 7.35 -0.62 6.25
N ALA A 98 7.21 0.60 5.73
CA ALA A 98 7.32 0.93 4.31
C ALA A 98 8.68 1.55 3.92
N GLY A 99 9.67 1.54 4.82
CA GLY A 99 10.99 2.11 4.54
C GLY A 99 11.96 1.20 3.78
N ALA A 100 11.65 -0.08 3.64
CA ALA A 100 12.47 -1.04 2.89
C ALA A 100 11.69 -1.58 1.68
N TYR A 101 12.35 -1.65 0.52
CA TYR A 101 11.87 -2.36 -0.67
C TYR A 101 10.50 -1.91 -1.23
N THR A 102 10.13 -0.66 -0.96
CA THR A 102 8.95 0.00 -1.52
C THR A 102 9.32 0.79 -2.78
N THR A 103 9.77 2.03 -2.63
CA THR A 103 10.23 2.89 -3.74
C THR A 103 11.43 2.32 -4.48
N ALA A 104 12.23 1.45 -3.84
CA ALA A 104 13.37 0.78 -4.45
C ALA A 104 12.98 -0.18 -5.60
N TYR A 105 11.75 -0.72 -5.59
CA TYR A 105 11.21 -1.56 -6.67
C TYR A 105 10.16 -0.85 -7.53
N ALA A 106 9.89 0.42 -7.25
CA ALA A 106 8.82 1.14 -7.90
C ALA A 106 9.14 1.45 -9.37
N SER A 107 8.08 1.41 -10.18
CA SER A 107 8.12 1.74 -11.60
C SER A 107 7.02 2.74 -11.94
N ARG A 108 7.18 3.42 -13.08
CA ARG A 108 6.13 4.29 -13.65
C ARG A 108 5.20 3.52 -14.59
N PHE A 109 4.86 2.28 -14.24
CA PHE A 109 3.93 1.46 -15.01
C PHE A 109 2.58 2.18 -15.16
N ASN A 110 1.95 2.08 -16.34
CA ASN A 110 0.78 2.89 -16.74
C ASN A 110 0.96 4.42 -16.64
N GLY A 111 2.17 4.93 -16.43
CA GLY A 111 2.44 6.36 -16.26
C GLY A 111 2.14 6.90 -14.85
N PHE A 112 1.81 6.04 -13.88
CA PHE A 112 1.60 6.49 -12.50
C PHE A 112 2.91 6.93 -11.85
N PRO A 113 2.89 8.03 -11.06
CA PRO A 113 4.08 8.50 -10.37
C PRO A 113 4.52 7.51 -9.29
N ILE A 114 5.81 7.55 -8.98
CA ILE A 114 6.40 6.87 -7.82
C ILE A 114 6.20 7.79 -6.61
N PRO A 115 5.88 7.27 -5.41
CA PRO A 115 5.78 8.07 -4.19
C PRO A 115 7.04 8.91 -3.95
N GLU A 116 6.83 10.15 -3.55
CA GLU A 116 7.91 11.04 -3.14
C GLU A 116 8.36 10.72 -1.71
N THR A 117 9.66 10.81 -1.46
CA THR A 117 10.25 10.54 -0.14
C THR A 117 10.59 11.85 0.55
N TYR A 118 10.12 12.01 1.78
CA TYR A 118 10.40 13.15 2.65
C TYR A 118 11.11 12.66 3.91
N PHE A 119 12.14 13.38 4.33
CA PHE A 119 12.84 13.14 5.60
C PHE A 119 12.35 14.15 6.63
N VAL A 120 12.01 13.66 7.82
CA VAL A 120 11.54 14.47 8.96
C VAL A 120 12.66 14.63 9.98
#